data_AF-A0A2G2W4H2-F1
#
_entry.id   AF-A0A2G2W4H2-F1
#
_cell.length_a   1.000
_cell.length_b   1.000
_cell.length_c   1.000
_cell.angle_alpha   90.00
_cell.angle_beta   90.00
_cell.angle_gamma   90.00
#
_symmetry.space_group_name_H-M   'P 1'
#
loop_
_entity.id
_entity.type
_entity.pdbx_description
1 polymer ?
#
loop_
_entity_poly.entity_id
_entity_poly.type
_entity_poly.pdbx_seq_one_letter_code
_entity_poly.pdbx_strand_id
1 'polypeptide(L)'
;MIEAYWDKMGNPFDVQYVEGIAQQTIGILDCGLFVAAYAEYLSDELQVPNDELDAKLLRKRYTVLLWKYGEAKAQKPYASDIKDPR
;
A
#
# COMPACT_ATOMS: atom_id res chain seq x y z
N MET A 1 32.77 -11.70 10.12
CA MET A 1 31.51 -11.79 9.34
C MET A 1 30.59 -10.58 9.53
N ILE A 2 30.85 -9.68 10.50
CA ILE A 2 30.01 -8.49 10.76
C ILE A 2 30.46 -7.27 9.93
N GLU A 3 31.75 -7.14 9.63
CA GLU A 3 32.32 -5.97 8.92
C GLU A 3 31.84 -5.82 7.47
N ALA A 4 31.64 -6.92 6.74
CA ALA A 4 31.18 -6.90 5.34
C ALA A 4 29.72 -6.40 5.18
N TYR A 5 28.95 -6.35 6.27
CA TYR A 5 27.57 -5.87 6.26
C TYR A 5 27.49 -4.34 6.46
N TRP A 6 28.44 -3.76 7.20
CA TRP A 6 28.48 -2.32 7.48
C TRP A 6 28.91 -1.51 6.26
N ASP A 7 29.85 -2.04 5.48
CA ASP A 7 30.34 -1.42 4.22
C ASP A 7 29.21 -1.20 3.19
N LYS A 8 28.12 -1.98 3.27
CA LYS A 8 26.93 -1.85 2.41
C LYS A 8 25.89 -0.83 2.90
N MET A 9 26.01 -0.31 4.12
CA MET A 9 25.10 0.71 4.68
C MET A 9 25.53 2.14 4.33
N GLY A 10 26.27 2.36 3.23
CA GLY A 10 26.79 3.67 2.81
C GLY A 10 25.72 4.73 2.46
N ASN A 11 24.43 4.41 2.60
CA ASN A 11 23.33 5.37 2.50
C ASN A 11 22.07 4.80 3.20
N PRO A 12 21.97 4.85 4.54
CA PRO A 12 20.79 4.36 5.24
C PRO A 12 19.62 5.33 4.99
N PHE A 13 18.47 4.81 4.59
CA PHE A 13 17.24 5.59 4.58
C PHE A 13 16.81 5.89 6.02
N ASP A 14 16.20 7.05 6.24
CA ASP A 14 15.57 7.36 7.51
C ASP A 14 14.38 6.43 7.72
N VAL A 15 14.40 5.66 8.80
CA VAL A 15 13.33 4.75 9.20
C VAL A 15 12.64 5.34 10.42
N GLN A 16 11.35 5.66 10.29
CA GLN A 16 10.53 6.17 11.38
C GLN A 16 9.57 5.09 11.88
N TYR A 17 9.56 4.87 13.18
CA TYR A 17 8.52 4.08 13.85
C TYR A 17 7.39 5.01 14.28
N VAL A 18 6.15 4.60 14.01
CA VAL A 18 4.95 5.39 14.32
C VAL A 18 4.09 4.55 15.27
N GLU A 19 3.79 5.11 16.44
CA GLU A 19 2.95 4.50 17.47
C GLU A 19 1.51 4.99 17.39
N GLY A 20 0.60 4.27 18.06
CA GLY A 20 -0.80 4.69 18.18
C GLY A 20 -1.64 4.49 16.91
N ILE A 21 -1.09 3.84 15.89
CA ILE A 21 -1.82 3.56 14.64
C ILE A 21 -2.98 2.60 14.91
N ALA A 22 -4.12 2.92 14.31
CA ALA A 22 -5.28 2.06 14.27
C ALA A 22 -4.93 0.66 13.75
N GLN A 23 -5.21 -0.36 14.54
CA GLN A 23 -5.01 -1.76 14.16
C GLN A 23 -6.28 -2.36 13.58
N GLN A 24 -6.12 -3.34 12.70
CA GLN A 24 -7.26 -4.14 12.26
C GLN A 24 -7.85 -4.91 13.46
N THR A 25 -9.18 -4.94 13.56
CA THR A 25 -9.86 -5.73 14.59
C THR A 25 -9.65 -7.23 14.33
N ILE A 26 -9.38 -7.99 15.40
CA ILE A 26 -9.14 -9.44 15.33
C ILE A 26 -10.35 -10.13 14.68
N GLY A 27 -10.08 -11.02 13.72
CA GLY A 27 -11.11 -11.76 12.99
C GLY A 27 -11.56 -11.11 11.68
N ILE A 28 -11.02 -9.94 11.32
CA ILE A 28 -11.22 -9.30 10.02
C ILE A 28 -10.11 -9.74 9.05
N LEU A 29 -10.48 -10.15 7.83
CA LEU A 29 -9.57 -10.59 6.77
C LEU A 29 -9.28 -9.47 5.74
N ASP A 30 -9.13 -8.23 6.21
CA ASP A 30 -8.99 -7.03 5.36
C ASP A 30 -7.60 -6.37 5.48
N CYS A 31 -6.56 -7.12 5.88
CA CYS A 31 -5.21 -6.58 6.12
C CYS A 31 -4.65 -5.78 4.93
N GLY A 32 -4.90 -6.24 3.70
CA GLY A 32 -4.47 -5.54 2.49
C GLY A 32 -5.14 -4.17 2.32
N LEU A 33 -6.40 -4.03 2.72
CA LEU A 33 -7.13 -2.76 2.67
C LEU A 33 -6.58 -1.77 3.70
N PHE A 34 -6.22 -2.24 4.89
CA PHE A 34 -5.58 -1.43 5.92
C PHE A 34 -4.21 -0.91 5.47
N VAL A 35 -3.36 -1.77 4.90
CA VAL A 35 -2.04 -1.37 4.38
C VAL A 35 -2.18 -0.37 3.24
N ALA A 36 -3.11 -0.61 2.31
CA ALA A 36 -3.36 0.31 1.19
C ALA A 36 -3.86 1.67 1.67
N ALA A 37 -4.75 1.71 2.66
CA ALA A 37 -5.24 2.95 3.24
C ALA A 37 -4.10 3.72 3.92
N TYR A 38 -3.26 3.03 4.71
CA TYR A 38 -2.12 3.65 5.37
C TYR A 38 -1.12 4.26 4.38
N ALA A 39 -0.82 3.53 3.30
CA ALA A 39 0.02 4.04 2.22
C ALA A 39 -0.60 5.27 1.54
N GLU A 40 -1.92 5.31 1.36
CA GLU A 40 -2.63 6.47 0.82
C GLU A 40 -2.51 7.69 1.73
N TYR A 41 -2.78 7.55 3.04
CA TYR A 41 -2.62 8.63 4.02
C TYR A 41 -1.20 9.21 4.03
N LEU A 42 -0.18 8.36 4.06
CA LEU A 42 1.21 8.80 4.00
C LEU A 42 1.57 9.47 2.67
N SER A 43 1.04 8.96 1.56
CA SER A 43 1.30 9.54 0.23
C SER A 43 0.69 10.93 0.08
N ASP A 44 -0.46 11.15 0.73
CA ASP A 44 -1.16 12.44 0.75
C ASP A 44 -0.64 13.38 1.86
N GLU A 45 0.43 13.00 2.58
CA GLU A 45 0.97 13.71 3.75
C GLU A 45 -0.07 13.97 4.86
N LEU A 46 -1.11 13.13 4.91
CA LEU A 46 -2.18 13.21 5.90
C LEU A 46 -1.77 12.49 7.18
N GLN A 47 -2.26 13.00 8.31
CA GLN A 47 -2.13 12.28 9.57
C GLN A 47 -2.92 10.97 9.49
N VAL A 48 -2.23 9.88 9.83
CA VAL A 48 -2.88 8.60 9.96
C VAL A 48 -3.84 8.65 11.16
N PRO A 49 -5.10 8.22 11.00
CA PRO A 49 -6.04 8.14 12.11
C PRO A 49 -5.52 7.20 13.21
N ASN A 50 -5.63 7.64 14.47
CA ASN A 50 -5.31 6.82 15.64
C ASN A 50 -6.52 5.98 16.10
N ASP A 51 -7.70 6.26 15.55
CA ASP A 51 -8.99 5.60 15.78
C ASP A 51 -9.27 4.51 14.75
N GLU A 52 -10.19 3.58 15.07
CA GLU A 52 -10.48 2.41 14.23
C GLU A 52 -10.83 2.81 12.79
N LEU A 53 -10.00 2.37 11.84
CA LEU A 53 -10.33 2.49 10.42
C LEU A 53 -11.56 1.64 10.12
N ASP A 54 -12.64 2.26 9.66
CA ASP A 54 -13.88 1.55 9.30
C ASP A 54 -13.61 0.60 8.11
N ALA A 55 -13.35 -0.67 8.43
CA ALA A 55 -13.08 -1.73 7.46
C ALA A 55 -14.21 -1.86 6.42
N LYS A 56 -15.47 -1.63 6.84
CA LYS A 56 -16.63 -1.69 5.95
C LYS A 56 -16.64 -0.53 4.97
N LEU A 57 -16.25 0.67 5.41
CA LEU A 57 -16.11 1.84 4.55
C LEU A 57 -14.95 1.65 3.57
N LEU A 58 -13.78 1.22 4.04
CA LEU A 58 -12.62 0.93 3.21
C LEU A 58 -12.95 -0.10 2.12
N ARG A 59 -13.60 -1.20 2.50
CA ARG A 59 -14.02 -2.23 1.56
C ARG A 59 -14.95 -1.68 0.48
N LYS A 60 -15.93 -0.84 0.82
CA LYS A 60 -16.80 -0.19 -0.16
C LYS A 60 -16.00 0.71 -1.11
N ARG A 61 -15.12 1.57 -0.59
CA ARG A 61 -14.30 2.48 -1.39
C ARG A 61 -13.41 1.71 -2.38
N TYR A 62 -12.63 0.75 -1.90
CA TYR A 62 -11.73 -0.02 -2.74
C TYR A 62 -12.47 -0.95 -3.72
N THR A 63 -13.64 -1.49 -3.35
CA THR A 63 -14.48 -2.25 -4.29
C THR A 63 -14.88 -1.37 -5.49
N VAL A 64 -15.32 -0.13 -5.24
CA VAL A 64 -15.70 0.81 -6.31
C VAL A 64 -14.48 1.21 -7.15
N LEU A 65 -13.33 1.49 -6.52
CA LEU A 65 -12.11 1.85 -7.23
C LEU A 65 -11.62 0.72 -8.14
N LEU A 66 -11.57 -0.51 -7.62
CA LEU A 66 -11.15 -1.69 -8.37
C LEU A 66 -12.09 -2.00 -9.53
N TRP A 67 -13.39 -1.85 -9.32
CA TRP A 67 -14.38 -2.01 -10.40
C TRP A 67 -14.13 -1.01 -11.54
N LYS A 68 -14.04 0.29 -11.21
CA LYS A 68 -13.77 1.36 -12.20
C LYS A 68 -12.44 1.15 -12.93
N TYR A 69 -11.41 0.72 -12.20
CA TYR A 69 -10.13 0.39 -12.81
C TYR A 69 -10.26 -0.78 -13.80
N GLY A 70 -10.99 -1.84 -13.42
CA GLY A 70 -11.28 -2.97 -14.29
C GLY A 70 -12.02 -2.56 -15.57
N GLU A 71 -13.04 -1.71 -15.47
CA GLU A 71 -13.76 -1.16 -16.63
C GLU A 71 -12.84 -0.35 -17.54
N ALA A 72 -12.08 0.60 -16.97
CA ALA A 72 -11.14 1.42 -17.74
C ALA A 72 -10.06 0.58 -18.43
N LYS A 73 -9.60 -0.48 -17.76
CA LYS A 73 -8.63 -1.44 -18.25
C LYS A 73 -9.19 -2.32 -19.37
N ALA A 74 -10.47 -2.67 -19.33
CA ALA A 74 -11.13 -3.42 -20.40
C ALA A 74 -11.40 -2.57 -21.65
N GLN A 75 -11.63 -1.26 -21.48
CA GLN A 75 -11.86 -0.32 -22.58
C GLN A 75 -10.59 0.06 -23.36
N LYS A 76 -9.40 -0.06 -22.75
CA LYS A 76 -8.13 0.17 -23.44
C LYS A 76 -7.50 -1.17 -23.84
N PRO A 77 -7.33 -1.48 -25.14
CA PRO A 77 -6.58 -2.66 -25.53
C PRO A 77 -5.14 -2.51 -25.03
N TYR A 78 -4.63 -3.54 -24.35
CA TYR A 78 -3.24 -3.62 -23.96
C TYR A 78 -2.36 -3.75 -25.22
N ALA A 79 -1.75 -2.65 -25.64
CA ALA A 79 -0.53 -2.71 -26.44
C ALA A 79 0.63 -2.84 -25.44
N SER A 80 0.96 -4.06 -25.04
CA SER A 80 2.24 -4.29 -24.38
C SER A 80 3.31 -4.28 -25.47
N ASP A 81 4.12 -3.23 -25.54
CA ASP A 81 5.34 -3.15 -26.39
C ASP A 81 6.45 -4.08 -25.85
N ILE A 82 6.10 -5.28 -25.40
CA ILE A 82 7.07 -6.30 -25.03
C ILE A 82 7.59 -6.88 -26.34
N LYS A 83 8.62 -6.23 -26.89
CA LYS A 83 9.54 -6.90 -27.81
C LYS A 83 10.26 -7.95 -26.98
N ASP A 84 10.06 -9.21 -27.33
CA ASP A 84 10.79 -10.34 -26.74
C ASP A 84 12.30 -10.06 -26.86
N PRO A 85 13.08 -10.10 -25.76
CA PRO A 85 14.52 -9.97 -25.86
C PRO A 85 15.06 -11.20 -26.61
N ARG A 86 15.89 -10.97 -27.62
CA ARG A 86 16.66 -12.03 -28.30
C ARG A 86 17.75 -12.60 -27.38
#